data_AF-A0A0S9QGM8-F1
#
_entry.id   AF-A0A0S9QGM8-F1
#
_cell.length_a   1.000
_cell.length_b   1.000
_cell.length_c   1.000
_cell.angle_alpha   90.00
_cell.angle_beta   90.00
_cell.angle_gamma   90.00
#
_symmetry.space_group_name_H-M   'P 1'
#
loop_
_entity.id
_entity.type
_entity.pdbx_description
1 polymer ?
#
loop_
_entity_poly.entity_id
_entity_poly.type
_entity_poly.pdbx_seq_one_letter_code
_entity_poly.pdbx_strand_id
1 'polypeptide(L)'
;MLGVLPILLLGHGAWAGDAKAGRKAAVACQTCHGLDGVSKLPEAPNLSGQVEPYLVKALKEYRDGTRRNEIMNVVAKPLSDIEIADLAAYYAAIQVDVLPPG
;
A
#
# COMPACT_ATOMS: atom_id res chain seq x y z
N MET A 1 -45.76 -22.45 12.28
CA MET A 1 -45.31 -21.05 12.16
C MET A 1 -43.80 -21.07 12.00
N LEU A 2 -43.31 -20.42 10.96
CA LEU A 2 -41.96 -20.56 10.39
C LEU A 2 -40.88 -20.09 11.37
N GLY A 3 -39.89 -20.93 11.62
CA GLY A 3 -38.71 -20.60 12.41
C GLY A 3 -37.79 -19.66 11.64
N VAL A 4 -37.45 -18.53 12.26
CA VAL A 4 -36.53 -17.54 11.69
C VAL A 4 -35.15 -17.82 12.26
N LEU A 5 -34.27 -18.45 11.48
CA LEU A 5 -32.85 -18.53 11.80
C LEU A 5 -32.22 -17.14 11.56
N PRO A 6 -31.51 -16.55 12.54
CA PRO A 6 -30.80 -15.31 12.30
C PRO A 6 -29.61 -15.60 11.39
N ILE A 7 -29.65 -15.07 10.17
CA ILE A 7 -28.49 -15.03 9.27
C ILE A 7 -27.49 -14.08 9.89
N LEU A 8 -26.47 -14.63 10.57
CA LEU A 8 -25.28 -13.90 10.96
C LEU A 8 -24.54 -13.49 9.67
N LEU A 9 -24.77 -12.25 9.25
CA LEU A 9 -23.98 -11.58 8.22
C LEU A 9 -22.56 -11.42 8.76
N LEU A 10 -21.71 -12.42 8.52
CA LEU A 10 -20.26 -12.28 8.57
C LEU A 10 -19.90 -11.29 7.47
N GLY A 11 -19.85 -10.01 7.84
CA GLY A 11 -19.29 -8.96 6.98
C GLY A 11 -17.89 -9.39 6.58
N HIS A 12 -17.69 -9.65 5.29
CA HIS A 12 -16.37 -9.80 4.71
C HIS A 12 -15.76 -8.41 4.64
N GLY A 13 -15.37 -7.89 5.81
CA GLY A 13 -14.64 -6.64 5.90
C GLY A 13 -13.32 -6.85 5.19
N ALA A 14 -13.20 -6.30 3.97
CA ALA A 14 -11.91 -5.96 3.43
C ALA A 14 -11.25 -5.07 4.50
N TRP A 15 -10.23 -5.59 5.18
CA TRP A 15 -9.48 -4.79 6.13
C TRP A 15 -8.86 -3.63 5.36
N ALA A 16 -9.42 -2.44 5.53
CA ALA A 16 -8.77 -1.21 5.10
C ALA A 16 -7.45 -1.08 5.87
N GLY A 17 -6.37 -0.71 5.19
CA GLY A 17 -5.07 -0.54 5.85
C GLY A 17 -5.08 0.56 6.90
N ASP A 18 -4.29 0.40 7.97
CA ASP A 18 -4.04 1.44 8.96
C ASP A 18 -2.89 2.34 8.49
N ALA A 19 -3.21 3.52 7.97
CA ALA A 19 -2.22 4.50 7.52
C ALA A 19 -1.24 4.94 8.63
N LYS A 20 -1.61 4.86 9.91
CA LYS A 20 -0.72 5.19 11.05
C LYS A 20 0.30 4.09 11.28
N ALA A 21 -0.10 2.82 11.16
CA ALA A 21 0.82 1.70 11.14
C ALA A 21 1.70 1.74 9.88
N GLY A 22 1.10 2.05 8.73
CA GLY A 22 1.78 2.23 7.45
C GLY A 22 2.87 3.27 7.50
N ARG A 23 2.63 4.43 8.13
CA ARG A 23 3.66 5.46 8.34
C ARG A 23 4.87 4.94 9.10
N LYS A 24 4.68 4.06 10.09
CA LYS A 24 5.80 3.47 10.84
C LYS A 24 6.59 2.50 9.97
N ALA A 25 5.90 1.65 9.21
CA ALA A 25 6.53 0.71 8.27
C ALA A 25 7.25 1.42 7.12
N ALA A 26 6.72 2.57 6.65
CA ALA A 26 7.26 3.36 5.55
C ALA A 26 8.68 3.90 5.80
N VAL A 27 9.17 3.90 7.06
CA VAL A 27 10.57 4.22 7.38
C VAL A 27 11.54 3.32 6.62
N ALA A 28 11.21 2.05 6.37
CA ALA A 28 12.04 1.15 5.57
C ALA A 28 12.02 1.50 4.07
N CYS A 29 10.96 2.17 3.61
CA CYS A 29 10.76 2.55 2.20
C CYS A 29 11.33 3.94 1.88
N GLN A 30 11.49 4.79 2.89
CA GLN A 30 11.76 6.23 2.72
C GLN A 30 13.07 6.51 1.98
N THR A 31 14.08 5.64 2.12
CA THR A 31 15.40 5.84 1.50
C THR A 31 15.29 5.93 -0.03
N CYS A 32 14.36 5.18 -0.62
CA CYS A 32 14.15 5.18 -2.06
C CYS A 32 12.93 6.00 -2.48
N HIS A 33 11.84 5.93 -1.73
CA HIS A 33 10.55 6.51 -2.16
C HIS A 33 10.21 7.85 -1.48
N GLY A 34 11.00 8.29 -0.50
CA GLY A 34 10.65 9.41 0.37
C GLY A 34 9.60 9.04 1.40
N LEU A 35 9.68 9.61 2.60
CA LEU A 35 8.63 9.40 3.63
C LEU A 35 7.31 10.07 3.22
N ASP A 36 7.40 11.14 2.45
CA ASP A 36 6.31 11.85 1.79
C ASP A 36 5.91 11.20 0.45
N GLY A 37 6.50 10.08 0.07
CA GLY A 37 6.24 9.42 -1.21
C GLY A 37 6.80 10.16 -2.42
N VAL A 38 7.65 11.17 -2.23
CA VAL A 38 8.34 11.89 -3.31
C VAL A 38 9.81 11.46 -3.33
N SER A 39 10.15 10.62 -4.30
CA SER A 39 11.51 10.11 -4.45
C SER A 39 12.50 11.21 -4.83
N LYS A 40 13.74 11.03 -4.37
CA LYS A 40 14.92 11.79 -4.83
C LYS A 40 15.81 10.98 -5.78
N LEU A 41 15.48 9.71 -6.02
CA LEU A 41 16.22 8.81 -6.88
C LEU A 41 15.47 8.67 -8.21
N PRO A 42 16.11 8.87 -9.38
CA PRO A 42 15.44 8.73 -10.67
C PRO A 42 14.83 7.35 -10.93
N GLU A 43 15.36 6.31 -10.30
CA GLU A 43 15.04 4.90 -10.51
C GLU A 43 13.91 4.42 -9.59
N ALA A 44 13.61 5.16 -8.52
CA ALA A 44 12.54 4.86 -7.60
C ALA A 44 11.33 5.77 -7.89
N PRO A 45 10.15 5.21 -8.21
CA PRO A 45 8.98 6.02 -8.51
C PRO A 45 8.45 6.72 -7.25
N ASN A 46 7.76 7.85 -7.46
CA ASN A 46 6.93 8.48 -6.45
C ASN A 46 5.75 7.56 -6.08
N LEU A 47 5.40 7.55 -4.79
CA LEU A 47 4.28 6.81 -4.23
C LEU A 47 3.17 7.72 -3.69
N SER A 48 3.43 9.02 -3.54
CA SER A 48 2.47 9.97 -2.98
C SER A 48 1.17 10.02 -3.78
N GLY A 49 0.04 9.84 -3.08
CA GLY A 49 -1.29 9.90 -3.68
C GLY A 49 -1.61 8.79 -4.68
N GLN A 50 -0.78 7.74 -4.73
CA GLN A 50 -1.01 6.61 -5.62
C GLN A 50 -2.27 5.83 -5.19
N VAL A 51 -2.94 5.20 -6.15
CA VAL A 51 -4.17 4.44 -5.90
C VAL A 51 -3.86 3.24 -4.98
N GLU A 52 -4.52 3.17 -3.82
CA GLU A 52 -4.25 2.16 -2.78
C GLU A 52 -4.32 0.70 -3.33
N PRO A 53 -5.38 0.28 -4.05
CA PRO A 53 -5.42 -1.05 -4.66
C PRO A 53 -4.23 -1.36 -5.58
N TYR A 54 -3.70 -0.35 -6.28
CA TYR A 54 -2.53 -0.54 -7.14
C TYR A 54 -1.26 -0.79 -6.31
N LEU A 55 -1.06 -0.05 -5.22
CA LEU A 55 0.06 -0.27 -4.30
C LEU A 55 0.00 -1.66 -3.66
N VAL A 56 -1.18 -2.08 -3.19
CA VAL A 56 -1.39 -3.44 -2.65
C VAL A 56 -1.02 -4.50 -3.68
N LYS A 57 -1.55 -4.36 -4.90
CA LYS A 57 -1.25 -5.28 -6.00
C LYS A 57 0.24 -5.32 -6.30
N ALA A 58 0.87 -4.17 -6.51
CA ALA A 58 2.29 -4.08 -6.86
C ALA A 58 3.19 -4.71 -5.80
N LEU A 59 2.96 -4.42 -4.51
CA LEU A 59 3.74 -5.00 -3.41
C LEU A 59 3.56 -6.51 -3.32
N LYS A 60 2.34 -7.03 -3.52
CA LYS A 60 2.10 -8.48 -3.59
C LYS A 60 2.83 -9.12 -4.77
N GLU A 61 2.75 -8.51 -5.94
CA GLU A 61 3.42 -9.00 -7.15
C GLU A 61 4.96 -8.97 -7.04
N TYR A 62 5.51 -7.97 -6.32
CA TYR A 62 6.94 -7.96 -5.99
C TYR A 62 7.29 -9.05 -4.96
N ARG A 63 6.45 -9.27 -3.95
CA ARG A 63 6.69 -10.30 -2.93
C ARG A 63 6.66 -11.73 -3.50
N ASP A 64 5.75 -12.01 -4.43
CA ASP A 64 5.59 -13.31 -5.06
C ASP A 64 6.44 -13.51 -6.34
N GLY A 65 6.97 -12.42 -6.91
CA GLY A 65 7.87 -12.46 -8.07
C GLY A 65 7.15 -12.40 -9.43
N THR A 66 5.83 -12.25 -9.47
CA THR A 66 5.07 -12.04 -10.72
C THR A 66 5.41 -10.69 -11.35
N ARG A 67 5.68 -9.66 -10.55
CA ARG A 67 6.32 -8.41 -11.00
C ARG A 67 7.80 -8.44 -10.63
N ARG A 68 8.66 -8.30 -11.64
CA ARG A 68 10.12 -8.43 -11.48
C ARG A 68 10.81 -7.09 -11.32
N ASN A 69 11.61 -6.97 -10.26
CA ASN A 69 12.58 -5.91 -10.00
C ASN A 69 13.51 -6.39 -8.86
N GLU A 70 14.82 -6.48 -9.11
CA GLU A 70 15.78 -7.10 -8.18
C GLU A 70 15.71 -6.52 -6.77
N ILE A 71 15.54 -5.20 -6.64
CA ILE A 71 15.48 -4.50 -5.37
C ILE A 71 14.13 -4.73 -4.70
N MET A 72 13.03 -4.43 -5.40
CA MET A 72 11.69 -4.49 -4.80
C MET A 72 11.24 -5.91 -4.51
N ASN A 73 11.71 -6.92 -5.24
CA ASN A 73 11.45 -8.32 -4.89
C ASN A 73 12.06 -8.67 -3.52
N VAL A 74 13.26 -8.18 -3.20
CA VAL A 74 13.90 -8.38 -1.89
C VAL A 74 13.19 -7.57 -0.80
N VAL A 75 12.89 -6.29 -1.07
CA VAL A 75 12.22 -5.39 -0.12
C VAL A 75 10.82 -5.87 0.24
N ALA A 76 10.06 -6.37 -0.73
CA ALA A 76 8.68 -6.82 -0.51
C ALA A 76 8.61 -8.23 0.09
N LYS A 77 9.67 -9.04 -0.02
CA LYS A 77 9.67 -10.45 0.43
C LYS A 77 9.21 -10.67 1.87
N PRO A 78 9.67 -9.90 2.87
CA PRO A 78 9.28 -10.12 4.26
C PRO A 78 7.91 -9.53 4.64
N LEU A 79 7.28 -8.73 3.76
CA LEU A 79 6.04 -8.03 4.11
C LEU A 79 4.86 -8.99 4.24
N SER A 80 4.15 -8.90 5.37
CA SER A 80 2.86 -9.52 5.57
C SER A 80 1.75 -8.84 4.74
N ASP A 81 0.60 -9.48 4.60
CA ASP A 81 -0.56 -8.86 3.93
C ASP A 81 -1.08 -7.61 4.65
N ILE A 82 -0.96 -7.58 5.99
CA ILE A 82 -1.35 -6.44 6.81
C ILE A 82 -0.38 -5.27 6.55
N GLU A 83 0.93 -5.51 6.59
CA GLU A 83 1.92 -4.45 6.30
C GLU A 83 1.77 -3.90 4.87
N ILE A 84 1.47 -4.75 3.89
CA ILE A 84 1.19 -4.31 2.52
C ILE A 84 -0.03 -3.38 2.48
N ALA A 85 -1.12 -3.75 3.16
CA ALA A 85 -2.33 -2.93 3.23
C ALA A 85 -2.05 -1.59 3.94
N ASP A 86 -1.33 -1.62 5.07
CA ASP A 86 -0.99 -0.44 5.86
C ASP A 86 -0.08 0.53 5.07
N LEU A 87 0.97 0.01 4.42
CA LEU A 87 1.86 0.80 3.56
C LEU A 87 1.10 1.44 2.40
N ALA A 88 0.21 0.68 1.75
CA ALA A 88 -0.61 1.18 0.66
C ALA A 88 -1.56 2.29 1.13
N ALA A 89 -2.25 2.09 2.26
CA ALA A 89 -3.12 3.09 2.86
C ALA A 89 -2.37 4.38 3.23
N TYR A 90 -1.15 4.25 3.76
CA TYR A 90 -0.32 5.41 4.10
C TYR A 90 0.04 6.26 2.88
N TYR A 91 0.66 5.68 1.85
CA TYR A 91 1.10 6.44 0.68
C TYR A 91 -0.07 6.97 -0.15
N ALA A 92 -1.17 6.23 -0.22
CA ALA A 92 -2.39 6.66 -0.91
C ALA A 92 -3.08 7.85 -0.22
N ALA A 93 -2.97 7.96 1.11
CA ALA A 93 -3.55 9.08 1.85
C ALA A 93 -2.80 10.41 1.63
N ILE A 94 -1.57 10.38 1.09
CA ILE A 94 -0.77 11.58 0.85
C ILE A 94 -1.44 12.42 -0.25
N GLN A 95 -1.80 13.66 0.10
CA GLN A 95 -2.35 14.61 -0.87
C GLN A 95 -1.23 15.21 -1.71
N VAL A 96 -1.47 15.32 -3.02
CA VAL A 96 -0.53 15.90 -3.98
C VAL A 96 -1.19 17.11 -4.63
N ASP A 97 -0.57 18.28 -4.48
CA ASP A 97 -0.98 19.49 -5.17
C ASP A 97 -0.26 19.59 -6.52
N VAL A 98 -1.04 19.66 -7.61
CA VAL A 98 -0.51 19.84 -8.96
C VAL A 98 -0.72 21.29 -9.38
N LEU A 99 0.39 21.98 -9.66
CA LEU A 99 0.38 23.33 -10.21
C LEU A 99 0.48 23.24 -11.74
N PRO A 100 -0.54 23.69 -12.49
CA PRO A 100 -0.46 23.74 -13.95
C PRO A 100 0.65 24.70 -14.39
N PRO A 101 1.37 24.40 -15.49
CA PRO A 101 2.15 25.43 -16.16
C PRO A 101 1.19 26.53 -16.68
N GLY A 102 1.57 27.79 -16.48
CA GLY A 102 0.79 28.96 -16.91
C GLY A 102 0.65 29.08 -18.42
#